data_AF-A0A1L7XJ42-F1
#
_entry.id   AF-A0A1L7XJ42-F1
#
_cell.length_a   1.000
_cell.length_b   1.000
_cell.length_c   1.000
_cell.angle_alpha   90.00
_cell.angle_beta   90.00
_cell.angle_gamma   90.00
#
_symmetry.space_group_name_H-M   'P 1'
#
loop_
_entity.id
_entity.type
_entity.pdbx_description
1 polymer ?
#
loop_
_entity_poly.entity_id
_entity_poly.type
_entity_poly.pdbx_seq_one_letter_code
_entity_poly.pdbx_strand_id
1 'polypeptide(L)'
;MWRKGGSHVSDEAEAEADATFGCTMLPSRLSRRDQSPPSSSGYLRVSSAEDYAHLVEAHARQAADNSLYPGLNYENLSRYLLEPYTQSYKPRSRDPSGETSRNGRIACFAMLHDLSAAPHERETPFLSPDAFERSEAIQNLGISSTGYLLFMRGNPTPEWLNTIGYSCNVDPDFFLKHLDFRSTAGKQDYFNLPSLPSTNENFIRLRWTTIGSRLANFEINGHDQGRIDLLRKDSAKKMEQYLQDIRSTHKMSICDSFVRRFAVHDENHFSLEQDVSICVNTVGNGWIIVVWQDVGNDSMQGLSGPWLEPPNHSFSWKTQALPTIQHKPYMALEARSTPMRKCSEVPGAGKFTQSASLLYLNCGKTLDQELLSYNPFYVLTDLFKFTAFAEAQFLNMMETKLKKEIDFSVTDKRHTPTFSNILYSKTLLDQHVDQIEDAIASIKSNNDTPFVDGSVEIDREVLAVSTKLLRDFESLSNRAKALSLHCENGMKIVANNNILLESQRASSRPLE
;
A
#
# COMPACT_ATOMS: atom_id res chain seq x y z
N MET A 1 20.51 -68.91 9.57
CA MET A 1 21.18 -70.11 10.14
C MET A 1 21.84 -70.80 8.95
N TRP A 2 23.15 -70.89 8.68
CA TRP A 2 24.44 -70.73 9.34
C TRP A 2 25.47 -70.28 8.26
N ARG A 3 26.27 -69.23 8.53
CA ARG A 3 27.74 -69.19 8.75
C ARG A 3 28.71 -69.45 7.57
N LYS A 4 29.58 -68.42 7.40
CA LYS A 4 31.07 -68.41 7.26
C LYS A 4 31.71 -69.11 6.04
N GLY A 5 32.82 -68.65 5.44
CA GLY A 5 33.74 -67.54 5.70
C GLY A 5 35.12 -67.77 5.02
N GLY A 6 36.03 -66.78 5.08
CA GLY A 6 37.50 -66.89 4.85
C GLY A 6 37.98 -66.60 3.40
N SER A 7 38.81 -65.58 3.11
CA SER A 7 40.27 -65.43 3.37
C SER A 7 41.12 -66.24 2.36
N HIS A 8 42.23 -65.82 1.74
CA HIS A 8 43.05 -64.59 1.61
C HIS A 8 44.24 -65.00 0.67
N VAL A 9 44.77 -64.10 -0.16
CA VAL A 9 46.15 -64.09 -0.78
C VAL A 9 46.42 -65.19 -1.84
N SER A 10 47.06 -65.00 -3.01
CA SER A 10 48.27 -64.25 -3.45
C SER A 10 48.18 -63.98 -4.96
N ASP A 11 48.52 -62.78 -5.44
CA ASP A 11 49.80 -62.40 -6.08
C ASP A 11 50.21 -63.23 -7.30
N GLU A 12 50.11 -62.64 -8.50
CA GLU A 12 51.20 -62.64 -9.47
C GLU A 12 51.01 -61.52 -10.51
N ALA A 13 52.12 -60.90 -10.87
CA ALA A 13 52.26 -59.62 -11.55
C ALA A 13 52.77 -59.81 -12.98
N GLU A 14 52.32 -58.95 -13.90
CA GLU A 14 53.01 -58.57 -15.16
C GLU A 14 52.30 -57.27 -15.63
N ALA A 15 52.84 -56.06 -15.43
CA ALA A 15 53.98 -55.38 -16.07
C ALA A 15 53.61 -54.70 -17.42
N GLU A 16 53.67 -53.35 -17.37
CA GLU A 16 54.00 -52.37 -18.44
C GLU A 16 53.10 -52.28 -19.70
N ALA A 17 52.79 -51.13 -20.30
CA ALA A 17 53.11 -49.71 -20.16
C ALA A 17 51.99 -48.94 -20.91
N ASP A 18 51.36 -47.93 -20.31
CA ASP A 18 51.70 -46.50 -20.37
C ASP A 18 51.22 -45.77 -21.64
N ALA A 19 50.22 -44.91 -21.46
CA ALA A 19 49.97 -43.70 -22.26
C ALA A 19 49.13 -42.74 -21.42
N THR A 20 49.85 -41.91 -20.68
CA THR A 20 49.39 -40.85 -19.78
C THR A 20 48.84 -39.65 -20.56
N PHE A 21 47.73 -39.07 -20.10
CA PHE A 21 47.46 -37.62 -20.21
C PHE A 21 46.78 -37.10 -18.93
N GLY A 22 47.61 -36.53 -18.06
CA GLY A 22 47.36 -35.28 -17.32
C GLY A 22 46.15 -35.17 -16.40
N CYS A 23 46.21 -35.77 -15.22
CA CYS A 23 45.43 -35.34 -14.05
C CYS A 23 46.33 -34.42 -13.21
N THR A 24 46.07 -33.11 -13.17
CA THR A 24 46.81 -32.17 -12.31
C THR A 24 46.01 -31.89 -11.05
N MET A 25 46.63 -32.30 -9.95
CA MET A 25 46.33 -31.99 -8.55
C MET A 25 45.87 -30.55 -8.32
N LEU A 26 44.73 -30.40 -7.64
CA LEU A 26 44.35 -29.17 -6.93
C LEU A 26 45.28 -28.96 -5.73
N PRO A 27 45.93 -27.80 -5.55
CA PRO A 27 46.57 -27.45 -4.31
C PRO A 27 45.57 -26.83 -3.33
N SER A 28 45.58 -27.41 -2.14
CA SER A 28 45.02 -26.93 -0.88
C SER A 28 45.54 -25.53 -0.50
N ARG A 29 44.69 -24.78 0.19
CA ARG A 29 44.98 -23.60 1.05
C ARG A 29 45.29 -22.27 0.35
N LEU A 30 44.26 -21.41 0.26
CA LEU A 30 44.39 -19.97 0.47
C LEU A 30 43.24 -19.48 1.36
N SER A 31 43.59 -18.58 2.28
CA SER A 31 42.83 -18.08 3.40
C SER A 31 41.36 -17.76 3.13
N ARG A 32 40.50 -18.15 4.09
CA ARG A 32 39.25 -17.45 4.42
C ARG A 32 39.56 -15.95 4.57
N ARG A 33 39.19 -15.16 3.57
CA ARG A 33 38.81 -13.77 3.80
C ARG A 33 37.34 -13.83 4.21
N ASP A 34 37.09 -13.55 5.48
CA ASP A 34 35.78 -13.08 5.92
C ASP A 34 35.46 -11.83 5.09
N GLN A 35 34.64 -12.00 4.05
CA GLN A 35 33.91 -10.91 3.44
C GLN A 35 32.52 -10.95 4.05
N SER A 36 32.39 -10.29 5.19
CA SER A 36 31.11 -9.67 5.55
C SER A 36 30.62 -8.82 4.37
N PRO A 37 29.29 -8.69 4.17
CA PRO A 37 28.78 -7.71 3.21
C PRO A 37 29.36 -6.33 3.58
N PRO A 38 29.62 -5.45 2.59
CA PRO A 38 30.13 -4.13 2.92
C PRO A 38 29.09 -3.47 3.84
N SER A 39 29.48 -3.25 5.09
CA SER A 39 28.80 -2.33 5.97
C SER A 39 28.70 -1.01 5.22
N SER A 40 27.50 -0.64 4.78
CA SER A 40 27.27 0.59 4.05
C SER A 40 27.74 1.74 4.93
N SER A 41 28.89 2.31 4.56
CA SER A 41 29.49 3.46 5.21
C SER A 41 28.46 4.58 5.31
N GLY A 42 28.37 5.21 6.49
CA GLY A 42 27.40 6.22 6.87
C GLY A 42 27.45 7.56 6.13
N TYR A 43 27.56 7.55 4.81
CA TYR A 43 27.47 8.72 3.93
C TYR A 43 26.28 8.57 2.98
N LEU A 44 25.62 9.69 2.67
CA LEU A 44 24.60 9.75 1.63
C LEU A 44 25.17 9.20 0.30
N ARG A 45 24.39 8.36 -0.38
CA ARG A 45 24.80 7.75 -1.66
C ARG A 45 24.89 8.76 -2.80
N VAL A 46 24.20 9.88 -2.67
CA VAL A 46 24.01 10.90 -3.70
C VAL A 46 24.26 12.28 -3.11
N SER A 47 24.95 13.14 -3.87
CA SER A 47 25.41 14.46 -3.43
C SER A 47 24.36 15.57 -3.54
N SER A 48 23.38 15.44 -4.44
CA SER A 48 22.36 16.47 -4.67
C SER A 48 21.08 15.90 -5.28
N ALA A 49 20.01 16.70 -5.27
CA ALA A 49 18.74 16.37 -5.91
C ALA A 49 18.89 16.19 -7.44
N GLU A 50 19.73 17.00 -8.08
CA GLU A 50 20.00 16.92 -9.52
C GLU A 50 20.79 15.64 -9.85
N ASP A 51 21.81 15.33 -9.06
CA ASP A 51 22.58 14.08 -9.21
C ASP A 51 21.69 12.85 -9.06
N TYR A 52 20.70 12.90 -8.16
CA TYR A 52 19.74 11.80 -7.96
C TYR A 52 18.99 11.49 -9.25
N ALA A 53 18.36 12.51 -9.87
CA ALA A 53 17.64 12.35 -11.13
C ALA A 53 18.53 11.81 -12.25
N HIS A 54 19.76 12.33 -12.38
CA HIS A 54 20.69 11.90 -13.41
C HIS A 54 21.22 10.46 -13.21
N LEU A 55 21.38 10.01 -11.96
CA LEU A 55 21.73 8.61 -11.69
C LEU A 55 20.60 7.65 -12.07
N VAL A 56 19.34 8.02 -11.80
CA VAL A 56 18.18 7.22 -12.26
C VAL A 56 18.13 7.19 -13.78
N GLU A 57 18.37 8.33 -14.45
CA GLU A 57 18.43 8.40 -15.91
C GLU A 57 19.58 7.55 -16.48
N ALA A 58 20.76 7.59 -15.88
CA ALA A 58 21.90 6.79 -16.31
C ALA A 58 21.60 5.29 -16.21
N HIS A 59 20.95 4.84 -15.14
CA HIS A 59 20.49 3.46 -15.02
C HIS A 59 19.39 3.13 -16.04
N ALA A 60 18.44 4.05 -16.28
CA ALA A 60 17.36 3.86 -17.25
C ALA A 60 17.84 3.62 -18.69
N ARG A 61 19.04 4.08 -19.03
CA ARG A 61 19.70 3.84 -20.33
C ARG A 61 20.43 2.49 -20.43
N GLN A 62 20.56 1.74 -19.33
CA GLN A 62 21.15 0.42 -19.34
C GLN A 62 20.17 -0.59 -19.96
N ALA A 63 20.65 -1.31 -20.97
CA ALA A 63 19.86 -2.26 -21.75
C ALA A 63 20.38 -3.69 -21.56
N ALA A 64 19.60 -4.67 -22.03
CA ALA A 64 19.92 -6.07 -21.85
C ALA A 64 21.20 -6.52 -22.59
N ASP A 65 21.66 -5.73 -23.57
CA ASP A 65 22.89 -5.99 -24.31
C ASP A 65 24.17 -5.51 -23.59
N ASN A 66 24.04 -4.63 -22.58
CA ASN A 66 25.18 -4.01 -21.89
C ASN A 66 25.16 -4.14 -20.36
N SER A 67 24.10 -4.66 -19.76
CA SER A 67 23.98 -4.88 -18.31
C SER A 67 23.12 -6.11 -17.99
N LEU A 68 23.53 -6.87 -16.98
CA LEU A 68 22.69 -7.91 -16.36
C LEU A 68 21.56 -7.32 -15.50
N TYR A 69 21.63 -6.01 -15.23
CA TYR A 69 20.62 -5.23 -14.53
C TYR A 69 20.12 -4.14 -15.48
N PRO A 70 19.29 -4.49 -16.49
CA PRO A 70 18.73 -3.51 -17.39
C PRO A 70 17.82 -2.55 -16.61
N GLY A 71 17.90 -1.26 -16.90
CA GLY A 71 17.13 -0.23 -16.21
C GLY A 71 15.96 0.32 -17.01
N LEU A 72 15.60 -0.27 -18.15
CA LEU A 72 14.54 0.23 -19.05
C LEU A 72 13.18 0.47 -18.34
N ASN A 73 12.91 -0.25 -17.25
CA ASN A 73 11.74 -0.04 -16.39
C ASN A 73 11.73 1.31 -15.65
N TYR A 74 12.87 2.00 -15.53
CA TYR A 74 13.02 3.33 -14.93
C TYR A 74 12.83 4.48 -15.94
N GLU A 75 12.58 4.22 -17.23
CA GLU A 75 12.52 5.28 -18.25
C GLU A 75 11.44 6.33 -17.95
N ASN A 76 10.27 5.90 -17.50
CA ASN A 76 9.18 6.82 -17.15
C ASN A 76 9.46 7.60 -15.86
N LEU A 77 10.09 6.96 -14.87
CA LEU A 77 10.48 7.63 -13.63
C LEU A 77 11.59 8.66 -13.89
N SER A 78 12.67 8.29 -14.59
CA SER A 78 13.77 9.21 -14.91
C SER A 78 13.29 10.43 -15.69
N ARG A 79 12.42 10.24 -16.70
CA ARG A 79 11.80 11.37 -17.42
C ARG A 79 11.02 12.28 -16.47
N TYR A 80 10.20 11.69 -15.60
CA TYR A 80 9.44 12.45 -14.61
C TYR A 80 10.34 13.26 -13.67
N LEU A 81 11.42 12.66 -13.16
CA LEU A 81 12.36 13.32 -12.25
C LEU A 81 13.14 14.47 -12.90
N LEU A 82 13.30 14.46 -14.22
CA LEU A 82 14.01 15.50 -14.99
C LEU A 82 13.09 16.60 -15.53
N GLU A 83 11.77 16.41 -15.48
CA GLU A 83 10.82 17.43 -15.94
C GLU A 83 10.80 18.63 -14.96
N PRO A 84 11.02 19.87 -15.42
CA PRO A 84 10.82 21.04 -14.57
C PRO A 84 9.33 21.16 -14.23
N TYR A 85 9.00 21.32 -12.95
CA TYR A 85 7.60 21.41 -12.55
C TYR A 85 6.94 22.69 -13.07
N THR A 86 6.27 22.60 -14.22
CA THR A 86 5.36 23.65 -14.68
C THR A 86 4.03 23.50 -13.95
N GLN A 87 3.90 24.19 -12.82
CA GLN A 87 2.66 24.27 -12.09
C GLN A 87 1.61 25.00 -12.95
N SER A 88 0.75 24.27 -13.66
CA SER A 88 -0.47 24.85 -14.24
C SER A 88 -1.53 25.04 -13.15
N TYR A 89 -1.16 25.69 -12.04
CA TYR A 89 -2.10 26.13 -11.03
C TYR A 89 -2.81 27.36 -11.58
N LYS A 90 -3.93 27.13 -12.26
CA LYS A 90 -5.01 28.12 -12.28
C LYS A 90 -5.78 27.91 -10.99
N PRO A 91 -5.65 28.75 -9.96
CA PRO A 91 -6.65 28.75 -8.90
C PRO A 91 -7.99 28.94 -9.61
N ARG A 92 -8.89 27.95 -9.50
CA ARG A 92 -10.26 28.11 -9.96
C ARG A 92 -10.75 29.44 -9.36
N SER A 93 -11.03 30.41 -10.23
CA SER A 93 -11.43 31.75 -9.80
C SER A 93 -12.59 31.61 -8.84
N ARG A 94 -12.43 32.16 -7.64
CA ARG A 94 -13.49 32.36 -6.66
C ARG A 94 -14.75 32.88 -7.36
N ASP A 95 -15.89 32.25 -7.08
CA ASP A 95 -17.17 32.92 -7.21
C ASP A 95 -17.12 34.26 -6.47
N PRO A 96 -17.56 35.37 -7.09
CA PRO A 96 -17.48 36.71 -6.51
C PRO A 96 -18.55 36.98 -5.44
N SER A 97 -19.35 35.99 -5.04
CA SER A 97 -20.27 36.16 -3.90
C SER A 97 -19.48 36.01 -2.59
N GLY A 98 -18.97 37.14 -2.13
CA GLY A 98 -18.23 37.28 -0.89
C GLY A 98 -19.03 36.86 0.33
N GLU A 99 -18.57 35.77 0.95
CA GLU A 99 -18.51 35.66 2.40
C GLU A 99 -17.14 35.08 2.76
N THR A 100 -16.48 35.77 3.68
CA THR A 100 -15.09 35.64 4.09
C THR A 100 -14.65 34.21 4.42
N SER A 101 -14.00 33.51 3.49
CA SER A 101 -13.11 32.38 3.84
C SER A 101 -11.77 32.94 4.32
N ARG A 102 -11.71 33.25 5.62
CA ARG A 102 -10.54 33.81 6.33
C ARG A 102 -9.51 32.75 6.76
N ASN A 103 -9.66 31.48 6.39
CA ASN A 103 -8.74 30.39 6.74
C ASN A 103 -8.28 29.59 5.50
N GLY A 104 -7.64 30.27 4.54
CA GLY A 104 -6.92 29.59 3.45
C GLY A 104 -5.68 28.86 4.00
N ARG A 105 -5.87 27.68 4.58
CA ARG A 105 -4.77 26.86 5.08
C ARG A 105 -4.13 26.09 3.93
N ILE A 106 -2.84 26.34 3.72
CA ILE A 106 -2.03 25.62 2.73
C ILE A 106 -1.76 24.23 3.30
N ALA A 107 -2.28 23.19 2.66
CA ALA A 107 -1.99 21.81 3.04
C ALA A 107 -0.51 21.50 2.72
N CYS A 108 0.26 21.06 3.72
CA CYS A 108 1.63 20.62 3.52
C CYS A 108 1.71 19.28 2.77
N PHE A 109 2.73 19.17 1.92
CA PHE A 109 3.04 17.94 1.19
C PHE A 109 3.77 16.95 2.11
N ALA A 110 4.76 17.47 2.84
CA ALA A 110 5.60 16.68 3.74
C ALA A 110 5.40 17.08 5.21
N MET A 111 5.43 16.10 6.10
CA MET A 111 5.40 16.28 7.55
C MET A 111 6.50 15.44 8.18
N LEU A 112 7.45 16.07 8.86
CA LEU A 112 8.52 15.39 9.57
C LEU A 112 8.18 15.27 11.06
N HIS A 113 8.40 14.10 11.60
CA HIS A 113 8.27 13.79 13.02
C HIS A 113 9.65 13.45 13.59
N ASP A 114 10.12 14.25 14.55
CA ASP A 114 11.28 13.90 15.36
C ASP A 114 10.88 12.92 16.48
N LEU A 115 11.32 11.67 16.37
CA LEU A 115 10.90 10.62 17.29
C LEU A 115 11.59 10.71 18.66
N SER A 116 12.67 11.48 18.77
CA SER A 116 13.33 11.77 20.04
C SER A 116 12.72 12.95 20.78
N ALA A 117 12.08 13.89 20.05
CA ALA A 117 11.48 15.08 20.61
C ALA A 117 10.18 14.81 21.40
N ALA A 118 9.86 15.72 22.32
CA ALA A 118 8.63 15.66 23.10
C ALA A 118 7.38 15.80 22.19
N PRO A 119 6.22 15.21 22.57
CA PRO A 119 5.04 15.13 21.69
C PRO A 119 4.49 16.46 21.13
N HIS A 120 4.80 17.59 21.75
CA HIS A 120 4.32 18.92 21.36
C HIS A 120 5.28 19.67 20.42
N GLU A 121 6.51 19.19 20.26
CA GLU A 121 7.57 19.80 19.43
C GLU A 121 8.02 18.87 18.29
N ARG A 122 7.43 17.67 18.21
CA ARG A 122 7.82 16.62 17.26
C ARG A 122 7.50 16.94 15.79
N GLU A 123 6.47 17.74 15.51
CA GLU A 123 5.87 17.89 14.17
C GLU A 123 6.39 19.13 13.42
N THR A 124 6.97 18.95 12.23
CA THR A 124 7.38 20.04 11.34
C THR A 124 6.75 19.90 9.94
N PRO A 125 5.82 20.79 9.53
CA PRO A 125 5.25 20.79 8.18
C PRO A 125 6.17 21.45 7.15
N PHE A 126 6.21 20.89 5.94
CA PHE A 126 6.95 21.48 4.82
C PHE A 126 6.06 21.72 3.58
N LEU A 127 6.15 22.93 3.04
CA LEU A 127 5.42 23.39 1.86
C LEU A 127 6.27 23.38 0.59
N SER A 128 7.60 23.45 0.71
CA SER A 128 8.54 23.43 -0.41
C SER A 128 9.72 22.48 -0.16
N PRO A 129 10.30 21.90 -1.23
CA PRO A 129 11.50 21.06 -1.13
C PRO A 129 12.68 21.80 -0.49
N ASP A 130 12.94 23.06 -0.90
CA ASP A 130 14.03 23.88 -0.35
C ASP A 130 13.94 24.07 1.17
N ALA A 131 12.73 24.23 1.71
CA ALA A 131 12.53 24.41 3.15
C ALA A 131 12.79 23.11 3.92
N PHE A 132 12.43 21.97 3.32
CA PHE A 132 12.72 20.65 3.86
C PHE A 132 14.23 20.38 3.89
N GLU A 133 14.89 20.58 2.75
CA GLU A 133 16.33 20.40 2.59
C GLU A 133 17.15 21.23 3.58
N ARG A 134 16.80 22.51 3.77
CA ARG A 134 17.53 23.43 4.66
C ARG A 134 17.18 23.27 6.14
N SER A 135 16.25 22.38 6.48
CA SER A 135 15.84 22.20 7.87
C SER A 135 16.98 21.59 8.71
N GLU A 136 17.11 22.04 9.95
CA GLU A 136 18.16 21.57 10.86
C GLU A 136 18.09 20.04 11.08
N ALA A 137 16.87 19.50 11.19
CA ALA A 137 16.66 18.06 11.36
C ALA A 137 17.21 17.24 10.17
N ILE A 138 17.01 17.72 8.93
CA ILE A 138 17.50 17.02 7.74
C ILE A 138 19.00 17.25 7.52
N GLN A 139 19.51 18.45 7.81
CA GLN A 139 20.95 18.73 7.74
C GLN A 139 21.75 17.93 8.77
N ASN A 140 21.16 17.65 9.93
CA ASN A 140 21.76 16.84 10.98
C ASN A 140 21.43 15.34 10.88
N LEU A 141 20.68 14.92 9.84
CA LEU A 141 20.31 13.53 9.65
C LEU A 141 21.58 12.68 9.49
N GLY A 142 21.74 11.71 10.37
CA GLY A 142 22.89 10.81 10.41
C GLY A 142 24.10 11.29 11.18
N ILE A 143 24.08 12.52 11.71
CA ILE A 143 25.06 12.99 12.71
C ILE A 143 24.69 12.41 14.08
N SER A 144 23.41 12.50 14.44
CA SER A 144 22.83 11.92 15.66
C SER A 144 22.25 10.53 15.41
N SER A 145 22.14 9.73 16.46
CA SER A 145 21.41 8.45 16.46
C SER A 145 19.90 8.62 16.55
N THR A 146 19.37 9.76 16.12
CA THR A 146 17.94 10.08 16.20
C THR A 146 17.17 9.45 15.05
N GLY A 147 15.96 8.96 15.37
CA GLY A 147 15.00 8.44 14.42
C GLY A 147 14.05 9.52 13.94
N TYR A 148 13.76 9.54 12.65
CA TYR A 148 12.77 10.44 12.04
C TYR A 148 11.68 9.67 11.29
N LEU A 149 10.48 10.24 11.25
CA LEU A 149 9.37 9.73 10.44
C LEU A 149 8.86 10.85 9.52
N LEU A 150 9.00 10.65 8.21
CA LEU A 150 8.58 11.58 7.17
C LEU A 150 7.32 11.07 6.48
N PHE A 151 6.22 11.81 6.59
CA PHE A 151 5.01 11.58 5.80
C PHE A 151 5.00 12.43 4.53
N MET A 152 4.79 11.81 3.38
CA MET A 152 4.50 12.43 2.09
C MET A 152 3.05 12.16 1.72
N ARG A 153 2.38 13.13 1.08
CA ARG A 153 0.94 13.07 0.83
C ARG A 153 0.58 13.28 -0.64
N GLY A 154 -0.17 12.34 -1.20
CA GLY A 154 -0.75 12.44 -2.54
C GLY A 154 0.30 12.63 -3.63
N ASN A 155 -0.07 13.38 -4.67
CA ASN A 155 0.78 13.58 -5.85
C ASN A 155 1.99 14.49 -5.56
N PRO A 156 3.23 14.02 -5.82
CA PRO A 156 4.45 14.75 -5.60
C PRO A 156 4.78 15.63 -6.81
N THR A 157 5.71 16.57 -6.64
CA THR A 157 6.43 17.17 -7.79
C THR A 157 7.77 16.45 -7.99
N PRO A 158 8.39 16.55 -9.18
CA PRO A 158 9.74 16.03 -9.42
C PRO A 158 10.76 16.52 -8.39
N GLU A 159 10.71 17.81 -8.03
CA GLU A 159 11.61 18.42 -7.05
C GLU A 159 11.45 17.77 -5.67
N TRP A 160 10.21 17.50 -5.24
CA TRP A 160 9.97 16.78 -3.99
C TRP A 160 10.57 15.37 -3.99
N LEU A 161 10.42 14.62 -5.08
CA LEU A 161 10.97 13.26 -5.16
C LEU A 161 12.50 13.28 -5.21
N ASN A 162 13.10 14.21 -5.96
CA ASN A 162 14.55 14.35 -6.04
C ASN A 162 15.16 14.77 -4.70
N THR A 163 14.59 15.78 -4.04
CA THR A 163 15.05 16.26 -2.73
C THR A 163 14.93 15.17 -1.68
N ILE A 164 13.77 14.52 -1.54
CA ILE A 164 13.60 13.43 -0.56
C ILE A 164 14.48 12.23 -0.92
N GLY A 165 14.59 11.91 -2.22
CA GLY A 165 15.41 10.84 -2.75
C GLY A 165 16.84 10.90 -2.25
N TYR A 166 17.48 12.05 -2.43
CA TYR A 166 18.86 12.24 -2.02
C TYR A 166 18.98 12.49 -0.50
N SER A 167 18.18 13.40 0.08
CA SER A 167 18.34 13.79 1.50
C SER A 167 18.06 12.65 2.47
N CYS A 168 17.14 11.75 2.11
CA CYS A 168 16.73 10.63 2.96
C CYS A 168 17.29 9.28 2.50
N ASN A 169 18.22 9.28 1.53
CA ASN A 169 18.85 8.07 0.97
C ASN A 169 17.82 7.03 0.47
N VAL A 170 16.76 7.49 -0.21
CA VAL A 170 15.67 6.64 -0.69
C VAL A 170 16.06 5.98 -2.00
N ASP A 171 15.89 4.66 -2.09
CA ASP A 171 16.06 3.92 -3.35
C ASP A 171 15.02 4.36 -4.39
N PRO A 172 15.42 4.72 -5.64
CA PRO A 172 14.48 5.07 -6.71
C PRO A 172 13.38 4.02 -6.96
N ASP A 173 13.65 2.75 -6.65
CA ASP A 173 12.68 1.66 -6.75
C ASP A 173 11.46 1.87 -5.83
N PHE A 174 11.63 2.56 -4.69
CA PHE A 174 10.52 2.97 -3.81
C PHE A 174 9.53 3.88 -4.57
N PHE A 175 10.04 4.87 -5.30
CA PHE A 175 9.20 5.77 -6.09
C PHE A 175 8.58 5.05 -7.29
N LEU A 176 9.35 4.19 -7.96
CA LEU A 176 8.87 3.39 -9.08
C LEU A 176 7.68 2.51 -8.67
N LYS A 177 7.80 1.79 -7.55
CA LYS A 177 6.76 0.92 -6.99
C LYS A 177 5.52 1.68 -6.56
N HIS A 178 5.68 2.85 -5.93
CA HIS A 178 4.53 3.67 -5.54
C HIS A 178 3.84 4.30 -6.76
N LEU A 179 4.59 4.66 -7.80
CA LEU A 179 4.06 5.20 -9.07
C LEU A 179 3.85 4.11 -10.13
N ASP A 180 3.52 2.88 -9.74
CA ASP A 180 3.32 1.74 -10.65
C ASP A 180 2.30 2.00 -11.77
N PHE A 181 1.30 2.86 -11.56
CA PHE A 181 0.37 3.26 -12.63
C PHE A 181 1.04 4.10 -13.72
N ARG A 182 2.17 4.78 -13.45
CA ARG A 182 2.95 5.56 -14.43
C ARG A 182 4.05 4.73 -15.10
N SER A 183 4.53 3.66 -14.48
CA SER A 183 5.67 2.88 -15.00
C SER A 183 5.41 2.36 -16.41
N THR A 184 4.16 2.01 -16.75
CA THR A 184 3.75 1.50 -18.06
C THR A 184 3.12 2.54 -18.99
N ALA A 185 3.05 3.81 -18.59
CA ALA A 185 2.39 4.85 -19.38
C ALA A 185 3.11 5.04 -20.73
N GLY A 186 2.45 4.62 -21.82
CA GLY A 186 2.97 4.74 -23.20
C GLY A 186 4.21 3.88 -23.49
N LYS A 187 4.56 2.95 -22.60
CA LYS A 187 5.77 2.12 -22.70
C LYS A 187 5.42 0.64 -22.49
N GLN A 188 6.38 -0.22 -22.86
CA GLN A 188 6.24 -1.65 -22.68
C GLN A 188 6.20 -1.99 -21.18
N ASP A 189 5.28 -2.88 -20.80
CA ASP A 189 5.29 -3.47 -19.46
C ASP A 189 6.37 -4.57 -19.39
N TYR A 190 7.24 -4.46 -18.40
CA TYR A 190 8.31 -5.41 -18.14
C TYR A 190 7.94 -6.44 -17.07
N PHE A 191 6.73 -6.37 -16.51
CA PHE A 191 6.20 -7.30 -15.51
C PHE A 191 7.13 -7.49 -14.30
N ASN A 192 7.79 -6.40 -13.87
CA ASN A 192 8.77 -6.41 -12.78
C ASN A 192 8.13 -6.31 -11.38
N LEU A 193 6.81 -6.24 -11.30
CA LEU A 193 6.06 -6.15 -10.04
C LEU A 193 5.09 -7.34 -9.89
N PRO A 194 5.00 -7.96 -8.70
CA PRO A 194 5.82 -7.70 -7.52
C PRO A 194 7.27 -8.20 -7.68
N SER A 195 8.22 -7.52 -7.03
CA SER A 195 9.63 -7.98 -6.99
C SER A 195 9.81 -9.12 -5.98
N LEU A 196 10.94 -9.81 -6.05
CA LEU A 196 11.31 -10.86 -5.12
C LEU A 196 11.37 -10.35 -3.66
N PRO A 197 10.91 -11.13 -2.66
CA PRO A 197 10.95 -10.73 -1.26
C PRO A 197 12.35 -10.35 -0.77
N SER A 198 13.38 -11.07 -1.22
CA SER A 198 14.79 -10.82 -0.86
C SER A 198 15.34 -9.47 -1.32
N THR A 199 14.66 -8.79 -2.25
CA THR A 199 15.05 -7.45 -2.73
C THR A 199 14.17 -6.35 -2.12
N ASN A 200 13.15 -6.72 -1.33
CA ASN A 200 12.14 -5.80 -0.77
C ASN A 200 12.30 -5.60 0.75
N GLU A 201 13.45 -5.95 1.33
CA GLU A 201 13.64 -5.98 2.80
C GLU A 201 13.30 -4.65 3.48
N ASN A 202 13.54 -3.51 2.80
CA ASN A 202 13.27 -2.18 3.32
C ASN A 202 11.99 -1.53 2.78
N PHE A 203 11.13 -2.28 2.06
CA PHE A 203 9.93 -1.74 1.41
C PHE A 203 8.68 -2.46 1.92
N ILE A 204 7.78 -1.71 2.55
CA ILE A 204 6.48 -2.20 2.98
C ILE A 204 5.40 -1.45 2.20
N ARG A 205 4.46 -2.17 1.59
CA ARG A 205 3.27 -1.59 0.99
C ARG A 205 2.06 -2.03 1.77
N LEU A 206 1.32 -1.06 2.30
CA LEU A 206 0.01 -1.29 2.91
C LEU A 206 -1.05 -0.71 1.98
N ARG A 207 -2.19 -1.38 1.91
CA ARG A 207 -3.37 -0.89 1.22
C ARG A 207 -4.52 -0.85 2.20
N TRP A 208 -5.18 0.30 2.27
CA TRP A 208 -6.38 0.44 3.07
C TRP A 208 -7.58 0.75 2.21
N THR A 209 -8.75 0.37 2.75
CA THR A 209 -10.02 0.48 2.06
C THR A 209 -10.90 1.50 2.77
N THR A 210 -11.25 2.58 2.07
CA THR A 210 -12.25 3.54 2.54
C THR A 210 -13.61 3.14 2.00
N ILE A 211 -14.56 2.86 2.88
CA ILE A 211 -15.95 2.61 2.50
C ILE A 211 -16.62 3.96 2.29
N GLY A 212 -17.25 4.14 1.13
CA GLY A 212 -18.07 5.29 0.82
C GLY A 212 -19.55 4.92 0.84
N SER A 213 -20.39 5.87 1.27
CA SER A 213 -21.84 5.77 1.13
C SER A 213 -22.38 6.81 0.16
N ARG A 214 -23.46 6.46 -0.53
CA ARG A 214 -24.23 7.32 -1.43
C ARG A 214 -25.62 7.50 -0.83
N LEU A 215 -26.05 8.75 -0.70
CA LEU A 215 -27.42 9.08 -0.40
C LEU A 215 -28.15 9.34 -1.71
N ALA A 216 -28.96 8.38 -2.15
CA ALA A 216 -29.93 8.60 -3.20
C ALA A 216 -31.16 9.29 -2.60
N ASN A 217 -31.59 10.43 -3.16
CA ASN A 217 -32.70 11.23 -2.63
C ASN A 217 -34.10 10.63 -2.90
N PHE A 218 -34.22 9.34 -3.24
CA PHE A 218 -35.51 8.73 -3.58
C PHE A 218 -35.64 7.30 -3.03
N GLU A 219 -36.87 6.93 -2.66
CA GLU A 219 -37.26 5.56 -2.31
C GLU A 219 -37.15 4.67 -3.54
N ILE A 220 -36.10 3.86 -3.60
CA ILE A 220 -35.88 2.94 -4.70
C ILE A 220 -36.72 1.70 -4.43
N ASN A 221 -37.85 1.61 -5.13
CA ASN A 221 -38.67 0.43 -5.16
C ASN A 221 -37.94 -0.68 -5.95
N GLY A 222 -37.26 -1.56 -5.22
CA GLY A 222 -36.70 -2.81 -5.74
C GLY A 222 -35.20 -2.73 -6.05
N HIS A 223 -34.47 -3.74 -5.57
CA HIS A 223 -33.08 -4.00 -5.95
C HIS A 223 -33.04 -4.51 -7.40
N ASP A 224 -32.87 -3.62 -8.37
CA ASP A 224 -32.66 -4.03 -9.76
C ASP A 224 -31.17 -4.37 -9.99
N GLN A 225 -30.87 -5.66 -10.09
CA GLN A 225 -29.51 -6.13 -10.39
C GLN A 225 -28.95 -5.48 -11.67
N GLY A 226 -29.80 -5.28 -12.69
CA GLY A 226 -29.38 -4.66 -13.95
C GLY A 226 -28.84 -3.24 -13.74
N ARG A 227 -29.38 -2.52 -12.76
CA ARG A 227 -28.90 -1.20 -12.36
C ARG A 227 -27.52 -1.30 -11.71
N ILE A 228 -27.31 -2.22 -10.76
CA ILE A 228 -26.01 -2.41 -10.11
C ILE A 228 -24.93 -2.79 -11.12
N ASP A 229 -25.24 -3.68 -12.06
CA ASP A 229 -24.29 -4.09 -13.11
C ASP A 229 -23.97 -2.93 -14.07
N LEU A 230 -24.96 -2.08 -14.39
CA LEU A 230 -24.73 -0.84 -15.14
C LEU A 230 -23.83 0.12 -14.35
N LEU A 231 -24.05 0.28 -13.05
CA LEU A 231 -23.20 1.11 -12.17
C LEU A 231 -21.77 0.60 -12.17
N ARG A 232 -21.56 -0.71 -12.02
CA ARG A 232 -20.23 -1.34 -12.06
C ARG A 232 -19.53 -1.08 -13.39
N LYS A 233 -20.24 -1.26 -14.50
CA LYS A 233 -19.71 -1.04 -15.85
C LYS A 233 -19.33 0.43 -16.11
N ASP A 234 -20.21 1.37 -15.77
CA ASP A 234 -19.94 2.81 -15.90
C ASP A 234 -18.76 3.23 -15.02
N SER A 235 -18.75 2.76 -13.78
CA SER A 235 -17.68 3.06 -12.81
C SER A 235 -16.33 2.52 -13.27
N ALA A 236 -16.28 1.30 -13.83
CA ALA A 236 -15.07 0.71 -14.37
C ALA A 236 -14.51 1.55 -15.54
N LYS A 237 -15.38 2.01 -16.46
CA LYS A 237 -14.99 2.88 -17.57
C LYS A 237 -14.44 4.22 -17.08
N LYS A 238 -15.12 4.85 -16.11
CA LYS A 238 -14.68 6.10 -15.50
C LYS A 238 -13.36 5.93 -14.74
N MET A 239 -13.16 4.79 -14.08
CA MET A 239 -11.92 4.48 -13.38
C MET A 239 -10.75 4.33 -14.35
N GLU A 240 -10.96 3.65 -15.49
CA GLU A 240 -9.94 3.53 -16.54
C GLU A 240 -9.56 4.92 -17.09
N GLN A 241 -10.55 5.76 -17.38
CA GLN A 241 -10.31 7.14 -17.81
C GLN A 241 -9.57 7.96 -16.75
N TYR A 242 -9.94 7.82 -15.48
CA TYR A 242 -9.26 8.47 -14.36
C TYR A 242 -7.78 8.03 -14.28
N LEU A 243 -7.49 6.73 -14.36
CA LEU A 243 -6.11 6.23 -14.34
C LEU A 243 -5.30 6.72 -15.54
N GLN A 244 -5.90 6.79 -16.73
CA GLN A 244 -5.28 7.39 -17.92
C GLN A 244 -4.95 8.88 -17.70
N ASP A 245 -5.83 9.60 -17.02
CA ASP A 245 -5.65 11.01 -16.72
C ASP A 245 -4.55 11.25 -15.67
N ILE A 246 -4.43 10.40 -14.64
CA ILE A 246 -3.33 10.46 -13.65
C ILE A 246 -1.96 10.16 -14.30
N ARG A 247 -1.94 9.26 -15.29
CA ARG A 247 -0.72 8.97 -16.07
C ARG A 247 -0.22 10.21 -16.82
N SER A 248 -1.12 11.13 -17.17
CA SER A 248 -0.74 12.44 -17.70
C SER A 248 -0.39 13.41 -16.54
N THR A 249 0.90 13.67 -16.34
CA THR A 249 1.45 14.44 -15.21
C THR A 249 0.85 15.85 -15.07
N HIS A 250 0.32 16.43 -16.15
CA HIS A 250 -0.20 17.79 -16.19
C HIS A 250 -1.62 17.98 -15.62
N LYS A 251 -2.35 16.91 -15.30
CA LYS A 251 -3.73 16.99 -14.80
C LYS A 251 -3.85 17.02 -13.28
N MET A 252 -2.78 16.70 -12.56
CA MET A 252 -2.78 16.62 -11.10
C MET A 252 -2.03 17.78 -10.48
N SER A 253 -2.58 18.30 -9.39
CA SER A 253 -1.89 19.26 -8.53
C SER A 253 -1.03 18.54 -7.49
N ILE A 254 -0.09 19.25 -6.89
CA ILE A 254 0.62 18.77 -5.70
C ILE A 254 -0.39 18.40 -4.60
N CYS A 255 -0.10 17.33 -3.88
CA CYS A 255 -0.95 16.75 -2.85
C CYS A 255 -2.31 16.24 -3.35
N ASP A 256 -2.60 16.15 -4.65
CA ASP A 256 -3.86 15.52 -5.07
C ASP A 256 -3.86 14.04 -4.67
N SER A 257 -5.01 13.54 -4.19
CA SER A 257 -5.13 12.14 -3.79
C SER A 257 -5.11 11.20 -5.00
N PHE A 258 -4.45 10.05 -4.85
CA PHE A 258 -4.56 8.94 -5.80
C PHE A 258 -5.63 7.95 -5.34
N VAL A 259 -6.45 7.44 -6.25
CA VAL A 259 -7.32 6.29 -6.00
C VAL A 259 -6.82 5.15 -6.88
N ARG A 260 -6.50 4.00 -6.27
CA ARG A 260 -5.96 2.86 -7.03
C ARG A 260 -7.08 2.04 -7.64
N ARG A 261 -8.14 1.79 -6.86
CA ARG A 261 -9.31 1.03 -7.29
C ARG A 261 -10.59 1.57 -6.70
N PHE A 262 -11.68 1.31 -7.41
CA PHE A 262 -13.03 1.65 -7.01
C PHE A 262 -13.97 0.46 -7.24
N ALA A 263 -14.72 0.08 -6.22
CA ALA A 263 -15.66 -1.04 -6.29
C ALA A 263 -17.07 -0.61 -5.88
N VAL A 264 -18.08 -1.09 -6.63
CA VAL A 264 -19.49 -0.82 -6.34
C VAL A 264 -20.13 -2.07 -5.76
N HIS A 265 -20.53 -1.97 -4.49
CA HIS A 265 -21.06 -3.11 -3.73
C HIS A 265 -22.56 -3.21 -3.85
N ASP A 266 -23.25 -2.08 -3.71
CA ASP A 266 -24.67 -1.94 -3.98
C ASP A 266 -24.96 -0.49 -4.41
N GLU A 267 -26.24 -0.14 -4.40
CA GLU A 267 -26.71 1.20 -4.76
C GLU A 267 -26.21 2.31 -3.84
N ASN A 268 -25.99 1.97 -2.56
CA ASN A 268 -25.71 2.92 -1.49
C ASN A 268 -24.25 2.86 -1.03
N HIS A 269 -23.48 1.83 -1.40
CA HIS A 269 -22.14 1.61 -0.88
C HIS A 269 -21.14 1.30 -2.00
N PHE A 270 -19.97 1.89 -1.85
CA PHE A 270 -18.80 1.63 -2.67
C PHE A 270 -17.55 1.58 -1.79
N SER A 271 -16.42 1.15 -2.34
CA SER A 271 -15.13 1.27 -1.68
C SER A 271 -14.08 1.89 -2.60
N LEU A 272 -13.11 2.55 -1.97
CA LEU A 272 -11.91 3.10 -2.58
C LEU A 272 -10.71 2.41 -1.96
N GLU A 273 -9.77 1.95 -2.78
CA GLU A 273 -8.49 1.42 -2.33
C GLU A 273 -7.39 2.45 -2.59
N GLN A 274 -6.54 2.66 -1.59
CA GLN A 274 -5.42 3.60 -1.61
C GLN A 274 -4.21 2.97 -0.93
N ASP A 275 -3.03 3.31 -1.43
CA ASP A 275 -1.77 2.76 -0.97
C ASP A 275 -1.01 3.66 -0.01
N VAL A 276 -0.21 2.99 0.80
CA VAL A 276 0.91 3.55 1.54
C VAL A 276 2.15 2.75 1.22
N SER A 277 3.18 3.44 0.73
CA SER A 277 4.51 2.88 0.62
C SER A 277 5.36 3.38 1.77
N ILE A 278 6.06 2.47 2.41
CA ILE A 278 6.92 2.74 3.56
C ILE A 278 8.30 2.22 3.23
N CYS A 279 9.33 3.03 3.44
CA CYS A 279 10.70 2.55 3.47
C CYS A 279 11.45 3.01 4.71
N VAL A 280 12.34 2.16 5.20
CA VAL A 280 13.22 2.46 6.34
C VAL A 280 14.63 2.60 5.79
N ASN A 281 15.21 3.79 5.94
CA ASN A 281 16.55 4.08 5.44
C ASN A 281 17.47 4.43 6.60
N THR A 282 18.67 3.89 6.57
CA THR A 282 19.77 4.30 7.45
C THR A 282 20.55 5.42 6.79
N VAL A 283 20.85 6.45 7.57
CA VAL A 283 21.65 7.61 7.15
C VAL A 283 22.63 7.88 8.27
N GLY A 284 23.94 7.74 8.03
CA GLY A 284 24.94 7.90 9.07
C GLY A 284 24.68 6.98 10.27
N ASN A 285 24.60 7.57 11.46
CA ASN A 285 24.27 6.88 12.71
C ASN A 285 22.76 6.88 13.03
N GLY A 286 21.95 7.57 12.23
CA GLY A 286 20.51 7.72 12.42
C GLY A 286 19.71 6.92 11.41
N TRP A 287 18.39 7.05 11.51
CA TRP A 287 17.46 6.41 10.58
C TRP A 287 16.26 7.30 10.31
N ILE A 288 15.67 7.11 9.13
CA ILE A 288 14.46 7.80 8.72
C ILE A 288 13.50 6.81 8.07
N ILE A 289 12.25 6.86 8.51
CA ILE A 289 11.15 6.16 7.86
C ILE A 289 10.47 7.15 6.92
N VAL A 290 10.39 6.82 5.64
CA VAL A 290 9.63 7.59 4.65
C VAL A 290 8.32 6.86 4.39
N VAL A 291 7.21 7.52 4.68
CA VAL A 291 5.85 7.03 4.48
C VAL A 291 5.18 7.89 3.41
N TRP A 292 4.91 7.31 2.26
CA TRP A 292 4.19 7.97 1.18
C TRP A 292 2.78 7.40 1.04
N GLN A 293 1.78 8.21 1.38
CA GLN A 293 0.37 7.86 1.28
C GLN A 293 -0.27 8.49 0.04
N ASP A 294 -1.14 7.72 -0.61
CA ASP A 294 -2.00 8.19 -1.69
C ASP A 294 -2.97 9.28 -1.23
N VAL A 295 -3.28 9.35 0.06
CA VAL A 295 -4.24 10.30 0.64
C VAL A 295 -3.59 11.67 0.78
N GLY A 296 -4.03 12.60 -0.06
CA GLY A 296 -3.55 13.97 -0.10
C GLY A 296 -4.61 14.97 0.37
N ASN A 297 -4.89 15.96 -0.47
CA ASN A 297 -6.01 16.87 -0.37
C ASN A 297 -7.33 16.11 -0.54
N ASP A 298 -8.41 16.68 0.00
CA ASP A 298 -9.76 16.12 -0.10
C ASP A 298 -10.02 15.64 -1.54
N SER A 299 -10.30 14.35 -1.69
CA SER A 299 -10.38 13.64 -2.98
C SER A 299 -11.47 14.19 -3.91
N MET A 300 -12.31 15.11 -3.41
CA MET A 300 -13.30 15.87 -4.17
C MET A 300 -12.76 17.13 -4.86
N GLN A 301 -11.54 17.57 -4.52
CA GLN A 301 -10.91 18.79 -5.03
C GLN A 301 -9.92 18.52 -6.17
N GLY A 302 -9.44 17.28 -6.28
CA GLY A 302 -8.55 16.83 -7.35
C GLY A 302 -9.29 16.40 -8.62
N LEU A 303 -8.63 15.54 -9.40
CA LEU A 303 -9.17 14.96 -10.63
C LEU A 303 -10.48 14.18 -10.38
N SER A 304 -11.48 14.37 -11.24
CA SER A 304 -12.78 13.71 -11.11
C SER A 304 -12.68 12.21 -11.37
N GLY A 305 -13.33 11.42 -10.51
CA GLY A 305 -13.42 9.97 -10.63
C GLY A 305 -14.84 9.44 -10.38
N PRO A 306 -15.05 8.11 -10.45
CA PRO A 306 -16.37 7.49 -10.32
C PRO A 306 -17.06 7.70 -8.96
N TRP A 307 -16.35 8.22 -7.94
CA TRP A 307 -16.90 8.61 -6.64
C TRP A 307 -17.61 9.98 -6.64
N LEU A 308 -17.44 10.79 -7.69
CA LEU A 308 -18.02 12.13 -7.82
C LEU A 308 -19.25 12.19 -8.72
N GLU A 309 -19.28 11.37 -9.76
CA GLU A 309 -20.20 11.54 -10.87
C GLU A 309 -21.23 10.41 -10.95
N PRO A 310 -22.53 10.72 -10.80
CA PRO A 310 -23.58 9.74 -11.04
C PRO A 310 -23.55 9.30 -12.51
N PRO A 311 -24.00 8.08 -12.81
CA PRO A 311 -24.28 7.69 -14.18
C PRO A 311 -25.39 8.60 -14.72
N ASN A 312 -25.11 9.25 -15.86
CA ASN A 312 -26.04 10.03 -16.69
C ASN A 312 -26.33 11.50 -16.36
N HIS A 313 -25.59 12.21 -15.49
CA HIS A 313 -25.76 13.67 -15.22
C HIS A 313 -27.17 14.15 -14.78
N SER A 314 -28.19 13.29 -14.79
CA SER A 314 -29.58 13.61 -14.48
C SER A 314 -29.88 13.66 -12.98
N PHE A 315 -28.93 13.23 -12.14
CA PHE A 315 -29.13 13.08 -10.70
C PHE A 315 -27.96 13.72 -9.94
N SER A 316 -28.21 14.23 -8.73
CA SER A 316 -27.14 14.62 -7.80
C SER A 316 -27.02 13.55 -6.72
N TRP A 317 -25.90 12.84 -6.65
CA TRP A 317 -25.59 11.97 -5.50
C TRP A 317 -24.74 12.74 -4.50
N LYS A 318 -25.09 12.61 -3.21
CA LYS A 318 -24.19 13.01 -2.13
C LYS A 318 -23.40 11.78 -1.71
N THR A 319 -22.11 11.79 -2.00
CA THR A 319 -21.16 10.77 -1.55
C THR A 319 -20.49 11.25 -0.27
N GLN A 320 -20.23 10.33 0.66
CA GLN A 320 -19.47 10.60 1.88
C GLN A 320 -18.60 9.40 2.21
N ALA A 321 -17.41 9.64 2.76
CA ALA A 321 -16.57 8.59 3.29
C ALA A 321 -17.09 8.19 4.68
N LEU A 322 -17.23 6.89 4.92
CA LEU A 322 -17.51 6.38 6.25
C LEU A 322 -16.21 6.39 7.07
N PRO A 323 -16.27 6.79 8.35
CA PRO A 323 -15.07 6.85 9.18
C PRO A 323 -14.54 5.45 9.50
N THR A 324 -13.21 5.31 9.48
CA THR A 324 -12.54 4.11 9.99
C THR A 324 -12.65 4.07 11.51
N ILE A 325 -13.46 3.16 12.02
CA ILE A 325 -13.71 3.00 13.46
C ILE A 325 -12.60 2.13 14.03
N GLN A 326 -11.72 2.77 14.79
CA GLN A 326 -10.65 2.10 15.51
C GLN A 326 -11.07 1.85 16.96
N HIS A 327 -10.79 0.66 17.47
CA HIS A 327 -11.06 0.32 18.86
C HIS A 327 -9.76 0.32 19.67
N LYS A 328 -9.77 1.08 20.78
CA LYS A 328 -8.76 0.96 21.85
C LYS A 328 -9.51 0.75 23.17
N PRO A 329 -9.08 -0.19 24.02
CA PRO A 329 -9.67 -0.40 25.33
C PRO A 329 -9.81 0.92 26.09
N TYR A 330 -10.98 1.15 26.69
CA TYR A 330 -11.29 2.34 27.50
C TYR A 330 -11.24 3.70 26.79
N MET A 331 -11.02 3.75 25.46
CA MET A 331 -10.93 5.02 24.70
C MET A 331 -12.14 5.93 24.91
N ALA A 332 -13.35 5.37 24.95
CA ALA A 332 -14.58 6.14 25.18
C ALA A 332 -14.64 6.76 26.59
N LEU A 333 -13.97 6.15 27.59
CA LEU A 333 -13.91 6.66 28.96
C LEU A 333 -12.81 7.72 29.11
N GLU A 334 -11.76 7.64 28.30
CA GLU A 334 -10.63 8.58 28.29
C GLU A 334 -10.89 9.85 27.47
N ALA A 335 -12.01 9.93 26.75
CA ALA A 335 -12.34 11.01 25.83
C ALA A 335 -12.35 12.42 26.46
N ARG A 336 -12.51 12.52 27.79
CA ARG A 336 -12.45 13.80 28.53
C ARG A 336 -11.04 14.22 28.92
N SER A 337 -10.10 13.28 28.96
CA SER A 337 -8.71 13.47 29.39
C SER A 337 -7.78 13.75 28.22
N THR A 338 -8.15 13.30 27.01
CA THR A 338 -7.44 13.68 25.80
C THR A 338 -7.74 15.16 25.54
N PRO A 339 -6.74 16.07 25.50
CA PRO A 339 -7.00 17.42 25.04
C PRO A 339 -7.51 17.30 23.60
N MET A 340 -8.81 17.49 23.39
CA MET A 340 -9.31 17.82 22.07
C MET A 340 -8.52 19.05 21.67
N ARG A 341 -7.57 18.89 20.74
CA ARG A 341 -7.00 20.03 20.02
C ARG A 341 -8.23 20.86 19.65
N LYS A 342 -8.33 22.12 20.12
CA LYS A 342 -9.34 23.06 19.61
C LYS A 342 -9.04 23.09 18.13
N CYS A 343 -9.73 22.25 17.38
CA CYS A 343 -9.31 21.90 16.04
C CYS A 343 -9.85 23.02 15.15
N SER A 344 -9.27 24.20 15.34
CA SER A 344 -9.33 25.23 14.35
C SER A 344 -8.77 24.65 13.05
N GLU A 345 -7.85 23.68 13.11
CA GLU A 345 -7.06 22.99 12.06
C GLU A 345 -7.69 21.78 11.36
N VAL A 346 -8.95 21.39 11.63
CA VAL A 346 -9.62 20.40 10.76
C VAL A 346 -9.72 21.04 9.37
N PRO A 347 -9.31 20.34 8.28
CA PRO A 347 -9.69 20.75 6.93
C PRO A 347 -11.20 20.99 6.95
N GLY A 348 -11.64 22.22 6.64
CA GLY A 348 -13.07 22.56 6.69
C GLY A 348 -13.85 21.46 6.00
N ALA A 349 -14.82 20.87 6.70
CA ALA A 349 -15.45 19.59 6.37
C ALA A 349 -15.62 19.45 4.86
N GLY A 350 -14.66 18.74 4.25
CA GLY A 350 -14.68 18.41 2.85
C GLY A 350 -15.92 17.60 2.55
N LYS A 351 -16.40 17.63 1.30
CA LYS A 351 -17.57 16.81 0.92
C LYS A 351 -17.27 15.31 1.06
N PHE A 352 -15.99 14.90 1.14
CA PHE A 352 -15.56 13.51 1.31
C PHE A 352 -14.25 13.37 2.12
N THR A 353 -14.31 13.68 3.42
CA THR A 353 -13.13 13.56 4.31
C THR A 353 -12.87 12.10 4.71
N GLN A 354 -11.68 11.58 4.40
CA GLN A 354 -11.27 10.21 4.75
C GLN A 354 -10.52 10.18 6.08
N SER A 355 -10.74 9.15 6.93
CA SER A 355 -10.01 9.01 8.20
C SER A 355 -8.50 8.90 8.01
N ALA A 356 -8.04 8.31 6.91
CA ALA A 356 -6.63 8.21 6.56
C ALA A 356 -5.94 9.58 6.39
N SER A 357 -6.70 10.65 6.09
CA SER A 357 -6.13 12.01 5.98
C SER A 357 -5.64 12.55 7.33
N LEU A 358 -5.87 11.85 8.44
CA LEU A 358 -5.42 12.25 9.78
C LEU A 358 -4.16 11.51 10.23
N LEU A 359 -3.67 10.53 9.46
CA LEU A 359 -2.54 9.68 9.89
C LEU A 359 -1.24 10.47 10.00
N TYR A 360 -0.92 11.30 9.00
CA TYR A 360 0.26 12.15 9.02
C TYR A 360 0.32 13.11 10.23
N LEU A 361 -0.83 13.41 10.85
CA LEU A 361 -0.95 14.27 12.02
C LEU A 361 -0.96 13.50 13.34
N ASN A 362 -1.26 12.20 13.35
CA ASN A 362 -1.55 11.50 14.61
C ASN A 362 -0.72 10.22 14.82
N CYS A 363 0.05 9.80 13.82
CA CYS A 363 0.92 8.64 13.93
C CYS A 363 1.92 8.81 15.08
N GLY A 364 2.05 7.78 15.92
CA GLY A 364 3.01 7.75 17.02
C GLY A 364 2.59 8.51 18.27
N LYS A 365 1.46 9.24 18.27
CA LYS A 365 1.04 10.03 19.45
C LYS A 365 0.64 9.20 20.66
N THR A 366 0.22 7.97 20.43
CA THR A 366 -0.26 7.06 21.49
C THR A 366 0.72 5.94 21.82
N LEU A 367 1.89 5.96 21.18
CA LEU A 367 2.95 4.98 21.34
C LEU A 367 3.94 5.45 22.42
N ASP A 368 4.62 4.48 23.02
CA ASP A 368 5.62 4.76 24.04
C ASP A 368 6.83 5.49 23.44
N GLN A 369 7.24 6.58 24.08
CA GLN A 369 8.30 7.46 23.57
C GLN A 369 9.66 6.76 23.49
N GLU A 370 9.99 5.94 24.48
CA GLU A 370 11.28 5.24 24.57
C GLU A 370 11.38 4.23 23.41
N LEU A 371 10.32 3.44 23.21
CA LEU A 371 10.23 2.47 22.12
C LEU A 371 10.22 3.12 20.72
N LEU A 372 9.57 4.28 20.56
CA LEU A 372 9.53 5.03 19.30
C LEU A 372 10.91 5.46 18.83
N SER A 373 11.76 5.92 19.75
CA SER A 373 13.11 6.36 19.44
C SER A 373 14.05 5.19 19.10
N TYR A 374 13.72 3.99 19.59
CA TYR A 374 14.58 2.81 19.51
C TYR A 374 14.30 1.94 18.28
N ASN A 375 13.02 1.63 17.98
CA ASN A 375 12.68 0.65 16.95
C ASN A 375 11.82 1.25 15.82
N PRO A 376 12.29 1.24 14.56
CA PRO A 376 11.55 1.83 13.45
C PRO A 376 10.25 1.09 13.13
N PHE A 377 10.21 -0.24 13.29
CA PHE A 377 8.98 -1.01 13.06
C PHE A 377 7.89 -0.68 14.09
N TYR A 378 8.27 -0.41 15.34
CA TYR A 378 7.32 -0.01 16.38
C TYR A 378 6.56 1.28 16.00
N VAL A 379 7.23 2.23 15.34
CA VAL A 379 6.60 3.47 14.82
C VAL A 379 5.48 3.17 13.83
N LEU A 380 5.63 2.12 13.02
CA LEU A 380 4.66 1.73 11.99
C LEU A 380 3.39 1.08 12.57
N THR A 381 3.38 0.76 13.87
CA THR A 381 2.26 0.09 14.54
C THR A 381 0.93 0.79 14.29
N ASP A 382 0.89 2.12 14.32
CA ASP A 382 -0.35 2.88 14.09
C ASP A 382 -0.85 2.75 12.65
N LEU A 383 0.05 2.66 11.66
CA LEU A 383 -0.30 2.43 10.26
C LEU A 383 -0.85 1.02 10.03
N PHE A 384 -0.21 0.01 10.62
CA PHE A 384 -0.70 -1.38 10.57
C PHE A 384 -2.04 -1.53 11.26
N LYS A 385 -2.22 -0.93 12.45
CA LYS A 385 -3.52 -0.94 13.16
C LYS A 385 -4.61 -0.26 12.34
N PHE A 386 -4.35 0.92 11.79
CA PHE A 386 -5.31 1.63 10.95
C PHE A 386 -5.74 0.75 9.76
N THR A 387 -4.76 0.14 9.09
CA THR A 387 -4.99 -0.77 7.96
C THR A 387 -5.84 -1.98 8.38
N ALA A 388 -5.50 -2.62 9.50
CA ALA A 388 -6.25 -3.75 10.04
C ALA A 388 -7.70 -3.39 10.39
N PHE A 389 -7.95 -2.21 10.98
CA PHE A 389 -9.32 -1.75 11.27
C PHE A 389 -10.10 -1.42 10.00
N ALA A 390 -9.48 -0.76 9.01
CA ALA A 390 -10.11 -0.49 7.73
C ALA A 390 -10.51 -1.80 7.02
N GLU A 391 -9.63 -2.79 7.04
CA GLU A 391 -9.88 -4.11 6.45
C GLU A 391 -10.96 -4.89 7.22
N ALA A 392 -10.91 -4.88 8.55
CA ALA A 392 -11.95 -5.51 9.38
C ALA A 392 -13.35 -4.95 9.07
N GLN A 393 -13.45 -3.62 8.90
CA GLN A 393 -14.70 -2.97 8.53
C GLN A 393 -15.16 -3.35 7.12
N PHE A 394 -14.24 -3.42 6.16
CA PHE A 394 -14.55 -3.89 4.81
C PHE A 394 -15.11 -5.32 4.84
N LEU A 395 -14.45 -6.24 5.54
CA LEU A 395 -14.91 -7.63 5.69
C LEU A 395 -16.28 -7.72 6.41
N ASN A 396 -16.54 -6.87 7.41
CA ASN A 396 -17.86 -6.76 8.05
C ASN A 396 -18.95 -6.37 7.05
N MET A 397 -18.68 -5.37 6.20
CA MET A 397 -19.60 -4.95 5.15
C MET A 397 -19.83 -6.08 4.14
N MET A 398 -18.77 -6.73 3.67
CA MET A 398 -18.87 -7.84 2.71
C MET A 398 -19.69 -9.00 3.28
N GLU A 399 -19.43 -9.41 4.52
CA GLU A 399 -20.21 -10.45 5.18
C GLU A 399 -21.71 -10.09 5.27
N THR A 400 -22.02 -8.83 5.62
CA THR A 400 -23.41 -8.36 5.71
C THR A 400 -24.12 -8.41 4.36
N LYS A 401 -23.42 -8.05 3.28
CA LYS A 401 -23.96 -8.10 1.92
C LYS A 401 -24.13 -9.53 1.43
N LEU A 402 -23.13 -10.39 1.65
CA LEU A 402 -23.18 -11.79 1.25
C LEU A 402 -24.29 -12.57 1.97
N LYS A 403 -24.53 -12.31 3.26
CA LYS A 403 -25.66 -12.91 3.98
C LYS A 403 -27.00 -12.59 3.33
N LYS A 404 -27.19 -11.34 2.87
CA LYS A 404 -28.42 -10.93 2.18
C LYS A 404 -28.59 -11.60 0.81
N GLU A 405 -27.49 -11.85 0.10
CA GLU A 405 -27.52 -12.51 -1.20
C GLU A 405 -27.71 -14.04 -1.07
N ILE A 406 -27.05 -14.69 -0.11
CA ILE A 406 -27.02 -16.17 -0.03
C ILE A 406 -28.18 -16.75 0.81
N ASP A 407 -28.81 -15.98 1.70
CA ASP A 407 -29.90 -16.47 2.55
C ASP A 407 -31.23 -16.62 1.78
N PHE A 408 -31.46 -17.87 1.33
CA PHE A 408 -32.68 -18.29 0.63
C PHE A 408 -33.96 -18.18 1.48
N SER A 409 -33.86 -18.12 2.82
CA SER A 409 -35.03 -18.01 3.70
C SER A 409 -35.61 -16.58 3.73
N VAL A 410 -34.77 -15.59 3.44
CA VAL A 410 -35.12 -14.16 3.29
C VAL A 410 -35.48 -13.82 1.84
N THR A 411 -35.32 -14.79 0.93
CA THR A 411 -35.59 -14.64 -0.48
C THR A 411 -37.11 -14.73 -0.72
N ASP A 412 -37.78 -13.61 -0.44
CA ASP A 412 -39.12 -13.32 -0.93
C ASP A 412 -39.15 -13.56 -2.45
N LYS A 413 -40.33 -13.84 -3.03
CA LYS A 413 -40.51 -14.24 -4.46
C LYS A 413 -39.96 -13.25 -5.52
N ARG A 414 -39.29 -12.18 -5.08
CA ARG A 414 -38.73 -11.06 -5.85
C ARG A 414 -37.20 -11.01 -5.86
N HIS A 415 -36.52 -11.78 -5.02
CA HIS A 415 -35.06 -11.82 -4.98
C HIS A 415 -34.59 -13.10 -5.67
N THR A 416 -33.78 -12.97 -6.71
CA THR A 416 -32.97 -14.11 -7.17
C THR A 416 -31.53 -13.73 -6.84
N PRO A 417 -30.82 -14.48 -5.99
CA PRO A 417 -29.38 -14.28 -5.84
C PRO A 417 -28.75 -14.28 -7.21
N THR A 418 -28.13 -13.17 -7.59
CA THR A 418 -27.53 -13.10 -8.90
C THR A 418 -26.11 -13.61 -8.82
N PHE A 419 -25.84 -14.63 -9.64
CA PHE A 419 -24.51 -15.20 -9.81
C PHE A 419 -23.44 -14.10 -10.01
N SER A 420 -23.81 -13.00 -10.70
CA SER A 420 -23.00 -11.79 -10.90
C SER A 420 -22.52 -11.16 -9.58
N ASN A 421 -23.41 -10.96 -8.59
CA ASN A 421 -23.04 -10.36 -7.30
C ASN A 421 -22.07 -11.21 -6.50
N ILE A 422 -22.32 -12.52 -6.46
CA ILE A 422 -21.48 -13.46 -5.71
C ILE A 422 -20.10 -13.56 -6.36
N LEU A 423 -20.04 -13.65 -7.69
CA LEU A 423 -18.77 -13.67 -8.43
C LEU A 423 -17.98 -12.37 -8.28
N TYR A 424 -18.64 -11.22 -8.37
CA TYR A 424 -18.02 -9.91 -8.15
C TYR A 424 -17.44 -9.81 -6.74
N SER A 425 -18.23 -10.20 -5.73
CA SER A 425 -17.81 -10.18 -4.32
C SER A 425 -16.63 -11.13 -4.06
N LYS A 426 -16.64 -12.32 -4.66
CA LYS A 426 -15.51 -13.26 -4.59
C LYS A 426 -14.23 -12.65 -5.13
N THR A 427 -14.29 -12.05 -6.32
CA THR A 427 -13.12 -11.46 -6.97
C THR A 427 -12.48 -10.37 -6.08
N LEU A 428 -13.31 -9.55 -5.44
CA LEU A 428 -12.83 -8.57 -4.48
C LEU A 428 -12.19 -9.23 -3.25
N LEU A 429 -12.85 -10.25 -2.66
CA LEU A 429 -12.32 -10.94 -1.49
C LEU A 429 -10.99 -11.64 -1.77
N ASP A 430 -10.83 -12.30 -2.92
CA ASP A 430 -9.58 -12.95 -3.31
C ASP A 430 -8.44 -11.92 -3.39
N GLN A 431 -8.70 -10.75 -3.99
CA GLN A 431 -7.70 -9.67 -4.04
C GLN A 431 -7.32 -9.13 -2.67
N HIS A 432 -8.27 -9.04 -1.73
CA HIS A 432 -7.97 -8.61 -0.36
C HIS A 432 -7.22 -9.69 0.41
N VAL A 433 -7.44 -10.98 0.14
CA VAL A 433 -6.64 -12.07 0.72
C VAL A 433 -5.17 -11.88 0.36
N ASP A 434 -4.86 -11.67 -0.92
CA ASP A 434 -3.49 -11.46 -1.39
C ASP A 434 -2.84 -10.24 -0.67
N GLN A 435 -3.57 -9.14 -0.55
CA GLN A 435 -3.09 -7.92 0.13
C GLN A 435 -2.81 -8.13 1.62
N ILE A 436 -3.68 -8.88 2.31
CA ILE A 436 -3.48 -9.21 3.73
C ILE A 436 -2.26 -10.14 3.89
N GLU A 437 -2.07 -11.09 2.97
CA GLU A 437 -0.92 -11.98 2.99
C GLU A 437 0.40 -11.25 2.75
N ASP A 438 0.43 -10.26 1.86
CA ASP A 438 1.60 -9.39 1.65
C ASP A 438 1.95 -8.59 2.93
N ALA A 439 0.93 -8.10 3.64
CA ALA A 439 1.13 -7.43 4.93
C ALA A 439 1.65 -8.39 6.00
N ILE A 440 1.15 -9.64 6.05
CA ILE A 440 1.65 -10.69 6.94
C ILE A 440 3.13 -10.98 6.65
N ALA A 441 3.49 -11.13 5.38
CA ALA A 441 4.87 -11.37 4.97
C ALA A 441 5.78 -10.22 5.44
N SER A 442 5.33 -8.98 5.25
CA SER A 442 6.05 -7.78 5.71
C SER A 442 6.26 -7.76 7.23
N ILE A 443 5.25 -8.13 8.02
CA ILE A 443 5.37 -8.20 9.49
C ILE A 443 6.36 -9.31 9.90
N LYS A 444 6.33 -10.46 9.22
CA LYS A 444 7.23 -11.59 9.51
C LYS A 444 8.69 -11.25 9.21
N SER A 445 8.98 -10.69 8.04
CA SER A 445 10.34 -10.31 7.65
C SER A 445 11.00 -9.33 8.63
N ASN A 446 10.23 -8.42 9.24
CA ASN A 446 10.75 -7.50 10.25
C ASN A 446 11.01 -8.15 11.63
N ASN A 447 10.35 -9.27 11.95
CA ASN A 447 10.59 -9.98 13.21
C ASN A 447 11.90 -10.77 13.22
N ASP A 448 12.43 -11.09 12.03
CA ASP A 448 13.62 -11.92 11.88
C ASP A 448 14.94 -11.11 11.96
N THR A 449 14.86 -9.77 11.99
CA THR A 449 16.03 -8.88 12.12
C THR A 449 16.22 -8.41 13.57
N PRO A 450 17.17 -8.99 14.34
CA PRO A 450 17.45 -8.53 15.69
C PRO A 450 18.12 -7.14 15.66
N PHE A 451 17.58 -6.19 16.41
CA PHE A 451 18.28 -4.93 16.69
C PHE A 451 19.41 -5.17 17.69
N VAL A 452 20.59 -4.63 17.39
CA VAL A 452 21.86 -5.07 18.00
C VAL A 452 22.13 -4.42 19.37
N ASP A 453 21.39 -3.38 19.76
CA ASP A 453 21.72 -2.54 20.93
C ASP A 453 20.59 -2.37 21.98
N GLY A 454 19.67 -3.33 22.05
CA GLY A 454 18.49 -3.27 22.93
C GLY A 454 18.68 -3.77 24.35
N SER A 455 17.96 -3.13 25.28
CA SER A 455 17.57 -3.82 26.52
C SER A 455 16.65 -4.99 26.17
N VAL A 456 16.90 -6.18 26.74
CA VAL A 456 16.09 -7.39 26.57
C VAL A 456 14.59 -7.13 26.83
N GLU A 457 14.27 -6.17 27.68
CA GLU A 457 12.89 -5.79 28.01
C GLU A 457 12.21 -5.00 26.88
N ILE A 458 12.93 -4.06 26.26
CA ILE A 458 12.45 -3.27 25.11
C ILE A 458 12.18 -4.18 23.92
N ASP A 459 13.12 -5.08 23.60
CA ASP A 459 12.95 -6.02 22.49
C ASP A 459 11.76 -6.96 22.73
N ARG A 460 11.51 -7.35 23.98
CA ARG A 460 10.35 -8.17 24.35
C ARG A 460 9.03 -7.43 24.12
N GLU A 461 8.96 -6.13 24.43
CA GLU A 461 7.76 -5.34 24.23
C GLU A 461 7.47 -5.11 22.74
N VAL A 462 8.49 -4.75 21.96
CA VAL A 462 8.39 -4.61 20.49
C VAL A 462 7.92 -5.93 19.86
N LEU A 463 8.52 -7.05 20.26
CA LEU A 463 8.13 -8.39 19.79
C LEU A 463 6.67 -8.71 20.17
N ALA A 464 6.24 -8.36 21.38
CA ALA A 464 4.86 -8.57 21.82
C ALA A 464 3.86 -7.76 20.99
N VAL A 465 4.22 -6.53 20.59
CA VAL A 465 3.39 -5.68 19.73
C VAL A 465 3.32 -6.23 18.31
N SER A 466 4.46 -6.62 17.74
CA SER A 466 4.51 -7.25 16.42
C SER A 466 3.72 -8.57 16.37
N THR A 467 3.83 -9.40 17.42
CA THR A 467 3.07 -10.65 17.53
C THR A 467 1.56 -10.39 17.58
N LYS A 468 1.11 -9.33 18.25
CA LYS A 468 -0.31 -8.93 18.25
C LYS A 468 -0.78 -8.49 16.86
N LEU A 469 0.00 -7.66 16.18
CA LEU A 469 -0.30 -7.24 14.80
C LEU A 469 -0.38 -8.45 13.87
N LEU A 470 0.60 -9.35 13.94
CA LEU A 470 0.61 -10.57 13.14
C LEU A 470 -0.66 -11.40 13.38
N ARG A 471 -1.06 -11.58 14.64
CA ARG A 471 -2.28 -12.32 14.99
C ARG A 471 -3.53 -11.67 14.40
N ASP A 472 -3.61 -10.34 14.43
CA ASP A 472 -4.75 -9.60 13.88
C ASP A 472 -4.83 -9.77 12.35
N PHE A 473 -3.71 -9.66 11.63
CA PHE A 473 -3.67 -9.89 10.19
C PHE A 473 -3.93 -11.36 9.79
N GLU A 474 -3.40 -12.33 10.53
CA GLU A 474 -3.72 -13.76 10.31
C GLU A 474 -5.21 -14.05 10.51
N SER A 475 -5.84 -13.42 11.51
CA SER A 475 -7.29 -13.49 11.73
C SER A 475 -8.07 -12.88 10.54
N LEU A 476 -7.63 -11.73 10.04
CA LEU A 476 -8.23 -11.09 8.85
C LEU A 476 -8.10 -11.97 7.60
N SER A 477 -6.93 -12.56 7.36
CA SER A 477 -6.69 -13.45 6.22
C SER A 477 -7.62 -14.66 6.27
N ASN A 478 -7.70 -15.33 7.42
CA ASN A 478 -8.58 -16.47 7.62
C ASN A 478 -10.05 -16.11 7.37
N ARG A 479 -10.48 -14.93 7.82
CA ARG A 479 -11.85 -14.45 7.62
C ARG A 479 -12.14 -14.12 6.17
N ALA A 480 -11.23 -13.44 5.47
CA ALA A 480 -11.37 -13.12 4.06
C ALA A 480 -11.45 -14.39 3.20
N LYS A 481 -10.59 -15.38 3.47
CA LYS A 481 -10.65 -16.72 2.84
C LYS A 481 -11.95 -17.44 3.10
N ALA A 482 -12.46 -17.41 4.34
CA ALA A 482 -13.74 -18.02 4.68
C ALA A 482 -14.91 -17.36 3.93
N LEU A 483 -14.92 -16.03 3.79
CA LEU A 483 -15.92 -15.32 3.00
C LEU A 483 -15.80 -15.64 1.50
N SER A 484 -14.58 -15.73 0.96
CA SER A 484 -14.38 -16.13 -0.44
C SER A 484 -14.89 -17.55 -0.71
N LEU A 485 -14.58 -18.50 0.18
CA LEU A 485 -15.11 -19.87 0.10
C LEU A 485 -16.64 -19.90 0.21
N HIS A 486 -17.23 -19.04 1.05
CA HIS A 486 -18.68 -18.91 1.14
C HIS A 486 -19.28 -18.45 -0.19
N CYS A 487 -18.64 -17.52 -0.91
CA CYS A 487 -19.06 -17.14 -2.26
C CYS A 487 -19.00 -18.33 -3.23
N GLU A 488 -17.94 -19.15 -3.20
CA GLU A 488 -17.83 -20.34 -4.06
C GLU A 488 -18.98 -21.33 -3.81
N ASN A 489 -19.32 -21.55 -2.55
CA ASN A 489 -20.43 -22.43 -2.18
C ASN A 489 -21.77 -21.81 -2.59
N GLY A 490 -21.96 -20.51 -2.40
CA GLY A 490 -23.14 -19.77 -2.87
C GLY A 490 -23.33 -19.88 -4.38
N MET A 491 -22.25 -19.73 -5.17
CA MET A 491 -22.28 -19.90 -6.63
C MET A 491 -22.72 -21.31 -7.04
N LYS A 492 -22.23 -22.36 -6.37
CA LYS A 492 -22.64 -23.75 -6.66
C LYS A 492 -24.14 -23.95 -6.39
N ILE A 493 -24.67 -23.38 -5.31
CA ILE A 493 -26.10 -23.46 -4.99
C ILE A 493 -26.94 -22.74 -6.05
N VAL A 494 -26.56 -21.52 -6.42
CA VAL A 494 -27.26 -20.75 -7.47
C VAL A 494 -27.23 -21.45 -8.82
N ALA A 495 -26.08 -22.01 -9.21
CA ALA A 495 -25.93 -22.77 -10.45
C ALA A 495 -26.84 -24.00 -10.48
N ASN A 496 -26.86 -24.79 -9.40
CA ASN A 496 -27.71 -25.98 -9.30
C ASN A 496 -29.20 -25.61 -9.36
N ASN A 497 -29.61 -24.53 -8.69
CA ASN A 497 -30.99 -24.05 -8.73
C ASN A 497 -31.39 -23.58 -10.13
N ASN A 498 -30.50 -22.90 -10.86
CA ASN A 498 -30.77 -22.50 -12.24
C ASN A 498 -30.96 -23.72 -13.16
N ILE A 499 -30.14 -24.75 -13.02
CA ILE A 499 -30.28 -26.02 -13.77
C ILE A 499 -31.64 -26.68 -13.46
N LEU A 500 -32.05 -26.71 -12.18
CA LEU A 500 -33.35 -27.26 -11.79
C LEU A 500 -34.52 -26.47 -12.39
N LEU A 501 -34.46 -25.13 -12.36
CA LEU A 501 -35.48 -24.27 -12.97
C LEU A 501 -35.53 -24.42 -14.49
N GLU A 502 -34.39 -24.56 -15.15
CA GLU A 502 -34.31 -24.80 -16.60
C GLU A 502 -34.88 -26.17 -16.97
N SER A 503 -34.56 -27.22 -16.19
CA SER A 503 -35.13 -28.56 -16.34
C SER A 503 -36.66 -28.58 -16.18
N GLN A 504 -37.19 -27.86 -15.19
CA GLN A 504 -38.64 -27.70 -14.99
C GLN A 504 -39.30 -26.94 -16.16
N ARG A 505 -38.63 -25.90 -16.70
CA ARG A 505 -39.12 -25.18 -17.90
C ARG A 505 -39.10 -26.04 -19.15
N ALA A 506 -38.07 -26.86 -19.35
CA ALA A 506 -37.97 -27.77 -20.48
C ALA A 506 -39.06 -28.86 -20.41
N SER A 507 -39.38 -29.35 -19.21
CA SER A 507 -40.41 -30.38 -18.98
C SER A 507 -41.84 -29.84 -19.09
N SER A 508 -42.04 -28.52 -19.06
CA SER A 508 -43.35 -27.87 -19.14
C SER A 508 -43.65 -27.27 -20.52
N ARG A 509 -42.76 -27.42 -21.51
CA ARG A 509 -43.08 -27.10 -22.91
C ARG A 509 -43.96 -28.21 -23.51
N PRO A 510 -45.19 -27.90 -23.97
CA PRO A 510 -46.01 -28.88 -24.68
C PRO A 510 -45.32 -29.29 -25.99
N LEU A 511 -45.39 -30.57 -26.33
CA LEU A 511 -45.11 -31.07 -27.67
C LEU A 511 -46.13 -30.44 -28.62
N GLU A 512 -45.67 -29.59 -29.56
CA GLU A 512 -46.46 -29.16 -30.73
C GLU A 512 -46.52 -30.27 -31.80
#